data_AF-A0A8K1FXI3-F1
#
_entry.id   AF-A0A8K1FXI3-F1
#
_cell.length_a   1.000
_cell.length_b   1.000
_cell.length_c   1.000
_cell.angle_alpha   90.00
_cell.angle_beta   90.00
_cell.angle_gamma   90.00
#
_symmetry.space_group_name_H-M   'P 1'
#
loop_
_entity.id
_entity.type
_entity.pdbx_description
1 polymer ?
#
loop_
_entity_poly.entity_id
_entity_poly.type
_entity_poly.pdbx_seq_one_letter_code
_entity_poly.pdbx_strand_id
1 'polypeptide(L)'
;MAAVYEHAVILPHPTDEPVSPGEALALMNKNMDVLEGAIKEAAQQGAHIIVTPEDGIYGWRFTREAIYPYLEDIPDPVVNWIPCTDPSR
;
A
#
# COMPACT_ATOMS: atom_id res chain seq x y z
N MET A 1 -13.11 14.13 -13.48
CA MET A 1 -13.90 13.10 -12.75
C MET A 1 -13.01 12.51 -11.67
N ALA A 2 -13.58 12.04 -10.56
CA ALA A 2 -12.85 11.39 -9.47
C ALA A 2 -13.38 9.95 -9.30
N ALA A 3 -12.55 9.07 -8.75
CA ALA A 3 -12.91 7.69 -8.43
C ALA A 3 -12.56 7.36 -6.97
N VAL A 4 -13.24 6.35 -6.44
CA VAL A 4 -12.95 5.75 -5.13
C VAL A 4 -13.06 4.23 -5.28
N TYR A 5 -12.26 3.49 -4.52
CA TYR A 5 -12.32 2.03 -4.51
C TYR A 5 -12.53 1.51 -3.09
N GLU A 6 -13.60 0.76 -2.88
CA GLU A 6 -13.81 -0.02 -1.66
C GLU A 6 -13.05 -1.34 -1.80
N HIS A 7 -12.10 -1.59 -0.89
CA HIS A 7 -11.18 -2.72 -0.99
C HIS A 7 -11.50 -3.82 0.03
N ALA A 8 -11.67 -5.05 -0.45
CA ALA A 8 -11.72 -6.24 0.39
C ALA A 8 -10.29 -6.66 0.74
N VAL A 9 -9.72 -6.01 1.77
CA VAL A 9 -8.30 -6.14 2.16
C VAL A 9 -7.92 -7.59 2.43
N ILE A 10 -6.80 -8.03 1.84
CA ILE A 10 -6.14 -9.29 2.17
C ILE A 10 -5.37 -9.07 3.47
N LEU A 11 -5.93 -9.57 4.57
CA LEU A 11 -5.37 -9.38 5.91
C LEU A 11 -4.18 -10.31 6.19
N PRO A 12 -3.21 -9.87 7.01
CA PRO A 12 -2.18 -10.75 7.53
C PRO A 12 -2.80 -11.82 8.44
N HIS A 13 -2.10 -12.95 8.58
CA HIS A 13 -2.45 -13.91 9.63
C HIS A 13 -2.25 -13.23 11.01
N PRO A 14 -3.20 -13.39 11.95
CA PRO A 14 -3.04 -12.85 13.29
C PRO A 14 -1.85 -13.54 13.98
N THR A 15 -0.80 -12.79 14.26
CA THR A 15 0.39 -13.24 14.99
C THR A 15 0.86 -12.12 15.91
N ASP A 16 1.28 -12.49 17.12
CA ASP A 16 1.92 -11.57 18.06
C ASP A 16 3.41 -11.37 17.73
N GLU A 17 4.01 -12.30 16.97
CA GLU A 17 5.39 -12.23 16.52
C GLU A 17 5.51 -11.46 15.20
N PRO A 18 6.49 -10.53 15.06
CA PRO A 18 6.76 -9.84 13.80
C PRO A 18 7.17 -10.82 12.71
N VAL A 19 6.59 -10.65 11.52
CA VAL A 19 7.04 -11.36 10.31
C VAL A 19 8.35 -10.78 9.79
N SER A 20 9.00 -11.45 8.84
CA SER A 20 10.13 -10.85 8.14
C SER A 20 9.68 -9.69 7.22
N PRO A 21 10.55 -8.70 6.91
CA PRO A 21 10.24 -7.66 5.94
C PRO A 21 9.86 -8.20 4.55
N GLY A 22 10.44 -9.33 4.13
CA GLY A 22 10.09 -9.98 2.86
C GLY A 22 8.67 -10.54 2.84
N GLU A 23 8.21 -11.12 3.95
CA GLU A 23 6.82 -11.60 4.10
C GLU A 23 5.82 -10.46 4.16
N ALA A 24 6.16 -9.39 4.89
CA ALA A 24 5.36 -8.17 4.94
C ALA A 24 5.19 -7.56 3.55
N LEU A 25 6.29 -7.38 2.82
CA LEU A 25 6.29 -6.87 1.44
C LEU A 25 5.48 -7.78 0.51
N ALA A 26 5.60 -9.11 0.64
CA ALA A 26 4.83 -10.06 -0.16
C ALA A 26 3.31 -9.95 0.08
N LEU A 27 2.88 -9.67 1.32
CA LEU A 27 1.47 -9.40 1.61
C LEU A 27 1.00 -8.07 1.02
N MET A 28 1.77 -6.99 1.23
CA MET A 28 1.44 -5.67 0.69
C MET A 28 1.31 -5.69 -0.82
N ASN A 29 2.22 -6.39 -1.52
CA ASN A 29 2.16 -6.54 -2.98
C ASN A 29 0.88 -7.23 -3.45
N LYS A 30 0.34 -8.23 -2.72
CA LYS A 30 -0.95 -8.85 -3.07
C LYS A 30 -2.11 -7.86 -3.00
N ASN A 31 -2.12 -6.97 -2.01
CA ASN A 31 -3.12 -5.91 -1.94
C ASN A 31 -2.91 -4.88 -3.06
N MET A 32 -1.66 -4.51 -3.33
CA MET A 32 -1.30 -3.59 -4.42
C MET A 32 -1.73 -4.12 -5.79
N ASP A 33 -1.63 -5.44 -6.06
CA ASP A 33 -2.09 -6.05 -7.31
C ASP A 33 -3.60 -5.80 -7.55
N VAL A 34 -4.42 -5.87 -6.49
CA VAL A 34 -5.87 -5.59 -6.57
C VAL A 34 -6.11 -4.09 -6.81
N LEU A 35 -5.40 -3.23 -6.07
CA LEU A 35 -5.52 -1.78 -6.22
C LEU A 35 -5.04 -1.31 -7.60
N GLU A 36 -4.01 -1.93 -8.17
CA GLU A 36 -3.52 -1.63 -9.53
C GLU A 36 -4.63 -1.85 -10.57
N GLY A 37 -5.42 -2.91 -10.42
CA GLY A 37 -6.59 -3.17 -11.26
C GLY A 37 -7.59 -2.02 -11.22
N ALA A 38 -7.98 -1.59 -10.02
CA ALA A 38 -8.91 -0.47 -9.82
C ALA A 38 -8.35 0.86 -10.36
N ILE A 39 -7.06 1.13 -10.17
CA ILE A 39 -6.38 2.33 -10.66
C ILE A 39 -6.37 2.35 -12.21
N LYS A 40 -6.01 1.23 -12.84
CA LYS A 40 -6.01 1.10 -14.31
C LYS A 40 -7.41 1.29 -14.88
N GLU A 41 -8.42 0.71 -14.28
CA GLU A 41 -9.82 0.86 -14.71
C GLU A 41 -10.30 2.31 -14.59
N ALA A 42 -10.04 2.96 -13.45
CA ALA A 42 -10.41 4.36 -13.25
C ALA A 42 -9.72 5.29 -14.27
N ALA A 43 -8.44 5.05 -14.57
CA ALA A 43 -7.71 5.80 -15.59
C ALA A 43 -8.31 5.60 -16.98
N GLN A 44 -8.69 4.37 -17.36
CA GLN A 44 -9.37 4.07 -18.63
C GLN A 44 -10.71 4.80 -18.75
N GLN A 45 -11.41 5.01 -17.64
CA GLN A 45 -12.67 5.77 -17.59
C GLN A 45 -12.47 7.31 -17.49
N GLY A 46 -11.22 7.80 -17.54
CA GLY A 46 -10.92 9.24 -17.52
C GLY A 46 -10.98 9.88 -16.12
N ALA A 47 -10.87 9.09 -15.05
CA ALA A 47 -10.67 9.63 -13.71
C ALA A 47 -9.34 10.39 -13.65
N HIS A 48 -9.37 11.58 -13.06
CA HIS A 48 -8.18 12.43 -12.87
C HIS A 48 -7.49 12.14 -11.53
N ILE A 49 -8.22 11.52 -10.61
CA ILE A 49 -7.77 11.12 -9.28
C ILE A 49 -8.58 9.91 -8.82
N ILE A 50 -7.94 9.00 -8.09
CA ILE A 50 -8.58 7.88 -7.40
C ILE A 50 -8.09 7.84 -5.95
N VAL A 51 -8.98 7.49 -5.02
CA VAL A 51 -8.65 7.29 -3.61
C VAL A 51 -8.84 5.81 -3.23
N THR A 52 -7.87 5.26 -2.49
CA THR A 52 -7.89 3.92 -1.90
C THR A 52 -8.04 4.02 -0.38
N PRO A 53 -8.55 2.99 0.32
CA PRO A 53 -8.89 3.09 1.72
C PRO A 53 -7.66 3.09 2.64
N GLU A 54 -7.86 3.61 3.85
CA GLU A 54 -6.95 3.43 4.99
C GLU A 54 -6.69 1.94 5.25
N ASP A 55 -5.48 1.61 5.70
CA ASP A 55 -5.04 0.23 5.99
C ASP A 55 -5.19 -0.75 4.80
N GLY A 56 -5.41 -0.26 3.58
CA GLY A 56 -5.75 -1.07 2.41
C GLY A 56 -4.63 -2.00 1.91
N ILE A 57 -3.39 -1.81 2.37
CA ILE A 57 -2.23 -2.60 1.93
C ILE A 57 -1.73 -3.60 2.98
N TYR A 58 -1.99 -3.37 4.28
CA TYR A 58 -1.47 -4.19 5.37
C TYR A 58 -2.49 -4.55 6.47
N GLY A 59 -3.68 -3.93 6.52
CA GLY A 59 -4.72 -4.18 7.53
C GLY A 59 -4.52 -3.46 8.87
N TRP A 60 -5.30 -3.81 9.89
CA TRP A 60 -5.42 -3.02 11.14
C TRP A 60 -5.11 -3.80 12.42
N ARG A 61 -4.45 -4.97 12.34
CA ARG A 61 -4.25 -5.88 13.48
C ARG A 61 -2.79 -5.97 13.87
N PHE A 62 -2.27 -4.95 14.56
CA PHE A 62 -0.85 -4.90 14.94
C PHE A 62 -0.59 -4.37 16.35
N THR A 63 0.47 -4.91 16.96
CA THR A 63 1.26 -4.23 18.00
C THR A 63 2.33 -3.34 17.35
N ARG A 64 3.08 -2.58 18.17
CA ARG A 64 4.19 -1.75 17.66
C ARG A 64 5.29 -2.59 17.03
N GLU A 65 5.53 -3.78 17.58
CA GLU A 65 6.55 -4.70 17.10
C GLU A 65 6.09 -5.41 15.83
N ALA A 66 4.83 -5.84 15.79
CA ALA A 66 4.27 -6.58 14.66
C ALA A 66 4.10 -5.72 13.39
N ILE A 67 3.84 -4.40 13.54
CA ILE A 67 3.72 -3.50 12.37
C ILE A 67 5.07 -3.12 11.76
N TYR A 68 6.16 -3.16 12.53
CA TYR A 68 7.46 -2.62 12.11
C TYR A 68 7.96 -3.13 10.74
N PRO A 69 7.82 -4.43 10.39
CA PRO A 69 8.24 -4.94 9.08
C PRO A 69 7.46 -4.37 7.87
N TYR A 70 6.33 -3.70 8.09
CA TYR A 70 5.47 -3.11 7.06
C TYR A 70 5.77 -1.62 6.79
N LEU A 71 6.66 -1.01 7.58
CA LEU A 71 6.90 0.43 7.54
C LEU A 71 8.08 0.79 6.63
N GLU A 72 8.02 1.99 6.07
CA GLU A 72 9.10 2.64 5.33
C GLU A 72 9.36 4.03 5.90
N ASP A 73 10.57 4.54 5.69
CA ASP A 73 10.89 5.95 5.95
C ASP A 73 10.44 6.79 4.75
N ILE A 74 9.34 7.53 4.90
CA ILE A 74 8.74 8.35 3.84
C ILE A 74 9.24 9.80 4.01
N PRO A 75 10.03 10.35 3.07
CA PRO A 75 10.58 11.69 3.21
C PRO A 75 9.52 12.78 3.04
N ASP A 76 9.79 13.96 3.60
CA ASP A 76 9.00 15.16 3.33
C ASP A 76 8.99 15.47 1.82
N PRO A 77 7.83 15.77 1.20
CA PRO A 77 7.72 16.00 -0.24
C PRO A 77 8.59 17.16 -0.77
N VAL A 78 9.13 18.04 0.09
CA VAL A 78 10.11 19.08 -0.29
C VAL A 78 11.35 18.47 -0.96
N VAL A 79 11.66 17.19 -0.76
CA VAL A 79 12.77 16.52 -1.46
C VAL A 79 12.55 16.37 -2.97
N ASN A 80 11.32 16.59 -3.47
CA ASN A 80 10.95 16.54 -4.89
C ASN A 80 11.44 15.25 -5.60
N TRP A 81 11.04 14.10 -5.06
CA TRP A 81 11.48 12.78 -5.51
C TRP A 81 10.38 12.03 -6.25
N ILE A 82 10.74 11.38 -7.36
CA ILE A 82 9.87 10.45 -8.10
C ILE A 82 10.45 9.04 -7.93
N PRO A 83 9.89 8.20 -7.03
CA PRO A 83 10.43 6.86 -6.74
C PRO A 83 10.57 5.97 -7.97
N CYS A 84 9.66 6.09 -8.94
CA CYS A 84 9.67 5.28 -10.16
C CYS A 84 10.87 5.56 -11.09
N THR A 85 11.41 6.78 -11.08
CA THR A 85 12.53 7.17 -11.97
C THR A 85 13.89 7.20 -11.26
N ASP A 86 13.89 7.26 -9.92
CA ASP A 86 15.10 7.26 -9.09
C ASP A 86 14.90 6.38 -7.84
N PRO A 87 14.83 5.05 -7.98
CA PRO A 87 14.45 4.16 -6.87
C PRO A 87 15.55 3.99 -5.81
N SER A 88 16.78 4.44 -6.06
CA SER A 88 17.95 4.21 -5.21
C SER A 88 18.39 5.40 -4.37
N ARG A 89 17.52 6.40 -4.24
CA ARG A 89 17.80 7.62 -3.48
C ARG A 89 18.10 7.36 -2.00
#